data_AF-A0A9C6U8S5-F1
#
_entry.id   AF-A0A9C6U8S5-F1
#
_cell.length_a   1.000
_cell.length_b   1.000
_cell.length_c   1.000
_cell.angle_alpha   90.00
_cell.angle_beta   90.00
_cell.angle_gamma   90.00
#
_symmetry.space_group_name_H-M   'P 1'
#
loop_
_entity.id
_entity.type
_entity.pdbx_description
1 polymer ?
#
loop_
_entity_poly.entity_id
_entity_poly.type
_entity_poly.pdbx_seq_one_letter_code
_entity_poly.pdbx_strand_id
1 'polypeptide(L)'
;MKQSEYTFSLNTVSFNPGMAILAKASMSTAVFRPGFDISIPLFHKNHPEKGGEPGFVASNNFPAAKRYLLAFKGKRYVHGIGSETRNSLYHLHNERDLVLVTTCIHGKSWKDLKDERCDEDNAEYDR
;
A
#
# COMPACT_ATOMS: atom_id res chain seq x y z
N MET A 1 -5.97 -28.85 8.93
CA MET A 1 -5.76 -28.18 7.62
C MET A 1 -4.31 -27.75 7.54
N LYS A 2 -3.56 -28.24 6.55
CA LYS A 2 -2.18 -27.80 6.32
C LYS A 2 -2.20 -26.36 5.79
N GLN A 3 -1.75 -25.42 6.61
CA GLN A 3 -1.44 -24.07 6.16
C GLN A 3 -0.23 -24.19 5.24
N SER A 4 -0.41 -23.98 3.94
CA SER A 4 0.70 -23.84 3.02
C SER A 4 1.40 -22.51 3.34
N GLU A 5 2.46 -22.58 4.13
CA GLU A 5 3.40 -21.47 4.31
C GLU A 5 4.05 -21.17 2.94
N TYR A 6 3.56 -20.14 2.26
CA TYR A 6 4.35 -19.46 1.26
C TYR A 6 5.37 -18.60 1.99
N THR A 7 6.46 -19.22 2.41
CA THR A 7 7.63 -18.54 2.97
C THR A 7 8.32 -17.79 1.84
N PHE A 8 7.98 -16.51 1.67
CA PHE A 8 8.75 -15.60 0.81
C PHE A 8 10.10 -15.36 1.48
N SER A 9 11.08 -16.21 1.14
CA SER A 9 12.46 -16.11 1.62
C SER A 9 13.05 -14.75 1.27
N LEU A 10 13.85 -14.20 2.17
CA LEU A 10 14.54 -12.91 2.03
C LEU A 10 15.41 -12.72 0.82
N ASN A 11 15.82 -13.81 0.19
CA ASN A 11 16.71 -13.76 -0.97
C ASN A 11 16.00 -13.25 -2.24
N THR A 12 14.78 -12.74 -2.13
CA THR A 12 13.88 -12.45 -3.25
C THR A 12 13.86 -10.99 -3.68
N VAL A 13 14.46 -10.08 -2.91
CA VAL A 13 14.72 -8.72 -3.40
C VAL A 13 16.16 -8.68 -3.90
N SER A 14 16.34 -8.72 -5.21
CA SER A 14 17.64 -8.77 -5.89
C SER A 14 18.47 -7.48 -5.78
N PHE A 15 18.14 -6.59 -4.85
CA PHE A 15 18.83 -5.33 -4.63
C PHE A 15 18.95 -5.01 -3.13
N ASN A 16 20.01 -4.29 -2.77
CA ASN A 16 20.22 -3.79 -1.41
C ASN A 16 19.34 -2.54 -1.19
N PRO A 17 18.36 -2.55 -0.28
CA PRO A 17 17.48 -1.40 -0.07
C PRO A 17 18.17 -0.22 0.63
N GLY A 18 19.34 -0.41 1.26
CA GLY A 18 20.02 0.65 2.03
C GLY A 18 19.07 1.30 3.04
N MET A 19 18.90 2.62 2.92
CA MET A 19 18.01 3.44 3.75
C MET A 19 16.62 3.66 3.13
N ALA A 20 16.15 2.79 2.23
CA ALA A 20 14.83 2.87 1.62
C ALA A 20 13.78 2.01 2.35
N ILE A 21 12.61 2.62 2.66
CA ILE A 21 11.47 1.98 3.34
C ILE A 21 10.92 0.86 2.46
N LEU A 22 10.77 -0.34 3.05
CA LEU A 22 10.28 -1.52 2.34
C LEU A 22 8.84 -1.83 2.78
N ALA A 23 7.86 -1.44 1.97
CA ALA A 23 6.47 -1.76 2.20
C ALA A 23 6.17 -3.21 1.77
N LYS A 24 5.74 -4.05 2.71
CA LYS A 24 5.36 -5.45 2.48
C LYS A 24 3.99 -5.74 3.06
N ALA A 25 3.19 -6.52 2.34
CA ALA A 25 1.88 -7.00 2.81
C ALA A 25 1.98 -7.95 4.01
N SER A 26 3.13 -8.62 4.17
CA SER A 26 3.47 -9.42 5.34
C SER A 26 4.99 -9.39 5.53
N MET A 27 5.44 -9.09 6.74
CA MET A 27 6.85 -9.13 7.12
C MET A 27 7.11 -10.35 8.00
N SER A 28 8.17 -11.08 7.68
CA SER A 28 8.71 -12.07 8.60
C SER A 28 9.29 -11.37 9.82
N THR A 29 8.95 -11.85 11.02
CA THR A 29 9.53 -11.38 12.28
C THR A 29 11.04 -11.60 12.33
N ALA A 30 11.55 -12.59 11.59
CA ALA A 30 12.97 -12.88 11.49
C ALA A 30 13.77 -11.82 10.71
N VAL A 31 13.09 -10.90 10.00
CA VAL A 31 13.74 -9.97 9.05
C VAL A 31 13.18 -8.55 9.11
N PHE A 32 12.64 -8.23 10.27
CA PHE A 32 12.22 -6.88 10.53
C PHE A 32 13.44 -6.03 10.84
N ARG A 33 13.66 -4.92 10.12
CA ARG A 33 14.66 -3.90 10.49
C ARG A 33 14.03 -2.93 11.50
N PRO A 34 14.38 -3.03 12.80
CA PRO A 34 13.75 -2.20 13.82
C PRO A 34 13.98 -0.72 13.55
N GLY A 35 12.93 0.09 13.74
CA GLY A 35 12.97 1.54 13.54
C GLY A 35 12.99 1.98 12.08
N PHE A 36 12.87 1.04 11.12
CA PHE A 36 13.00 1.35 9.71
C PHE A 36 11.90 0.71 8.85
N ASP A 37 11.66 -0.59 8.99
CA ASP A 37 10.58 -1.24 8.24
C ASP A 37 9.22 -0.97 8.91
N ILE A 38 8.19 -0.75 8.09
CA ILE A 38 6.81 -0.49 8.53
C ILE A 38 5.91 -1.52 7.87
N SER A 39 5.20 -2.32 8.67
CA SER A 39 4.14 -3.20 8.17
C SER A 39 2.80 -2.45 8.20
N ILE A 40 2.09 -2.47 7.07
CA ILE A 40 0.71 -2.00 7.02
C ILE A 40 -0.18 -3.23 7.17
N PRO A 41 -0.91 -3.39 8.28
CA PRO A 41 -1.82 -4.52 8.43
C PRO A 41 -2.90 -4.44 7.36
N LEU A 42 -3.04 -5.50 6.57
CA LEU A 42 -4.14 -5.64 5.62
C LEU A 42 -5.34 -6.21 6.38
N PHE A 43 -6.33 -5.37 6.63
CA PHE A 43 -7.55 -5.78 7.30
C PHE A 43 -8.50 -6.47 6.31
N HIS A 44 -9.12 -7.56 6.76
CA HIS A 44 -10.22 -8.18 6.02
C HIS A 44 -11.41 -7.21 5.96
N LYS A 45 -12.24 -7.29 4.92
CA LYS A 45 -13.42 -6.43 4.74
C LYS A 45 -14.43 -6.43 5.91
N ASN A 46 -14.40 -7.48 6.73
CA ASN A 46 -15.26 -7.63 7.91
C ASN A 46 -14.59 -7.13 9.20
N HIS A 47 -13.39 -6.56 9.12
CA HIS A 47 -12.71 -6.04 10.29
C HIS A 47 -13.46 -4.79 10.79
N PRO A 48 -13.76 -4.70 12.10
CA PRO A 48 -14.42 -3.52 12.66
C PRO A 48 -13.62 -2.25 12.37
N GLU A 49 -14.31 -1.17 11.95
CA GLU A 49 -13.69 0.14 11.76
C GLU A 49 -13.27 0.80 13.08
N LYS A 50 -13.90 0.38 14.19
CA LYS A 50 -13.70 0.91 15.54
C LYS A 50 -13.72 -0.23 16.56
N GLY A 51 -12.83 -0.18 17.55
CA GLY A 51 -12.74 -1.15 18.64
C GLY A 51 -11.32 -1.27 19.18
N GLY A 52 -11.19 -1.90 20.37
CA GLY A 52 -9.91 -2.09 21.06
C GLY A 52 -9.56 -0.99 22.07
N GLU A 53 -8.55 -1.26 22.89
CA GLU A 53 -8.01 -0.27 23.83
C GLU A 53 -7.25 0.84 23.08
N PRO A 54 -7.31 2.10 23.54
CA PRO A 54 -6.47 3.16 23.02
C PRO A 54 -4.99 2.75 23.06
N GLY A 55 -4.29 2.90 21.93
CA GLY A 55 -2.85 2.62 21.87
C GLY A 55 -2.04 3.58 22.77
N PHE A 56 -0.80 3.21 23.08
CA PHE A 56 0.11 3.97 23.98
C PHE A 56 0.63 5.31 23.42
N VAL A 57 0.12 5.78 22.27
CA VAL A 57 0.59 7.02 21.65
C VAL A 57 0.03 8.21 22.41
N ALA A 58 0.78 8.70 23.41
CA ALA A 58 0.40 9.80 24.28
C ALA A 58 0.58 11.20 23.65
N SER A 59 1.44 11.32 22.64
CA SER A 59 1.57 12.54 21.86
C SER A 59 1.82 12.19 20.41
N ASN A 60 0.99 12.75 19.54
CA ASN A 60 1.12 12.60 18.11
C ASN A 60 1.96 13.79 17.64
N ASN A 61 3.28 13.63 17.53
CA ASN A 61 4.14 14.66 16.89
C ASN A 61 3.99 14.61 15.36
N PHE A 62 2.77 14.34 14.92
CA PHE A 62 2.36 14.02 13.58
C PHE A 62 1.44 15.15 13.08
N PRO A 63 1.74 15.72 11.91
CA PRO A 63 2.87 15.37 11.05
C PRO A 63 4.17 16.05 11.53
N ALA A 64 5.30 15.31 11.52
CA ALA A 64 6.62 15.93 11.39
C ALA A 64 6.59 16.87 10.17
N ALA A 65 7.35 17.97 10.18
CA ALA A 65 7.31 19.02 9.16
C ALA A 65 7.81 18.61 7.74
N LYS A 66 7.29 17.51 7.20
CA LYS A 66 7.39 17.09 5.81
C LYS A 66 6.04 17.38 5.18
N ARG A 67 6.07 18.12 4.07
CA ARG A 67 4.86 18.49 3.30
C ARG A 67 4.06 17.26 2.82
N TYR A 68 4.72 16.10 2.66
CA TYR A 68 4.10 14.83 2.29
C TYR A 68 4.60 13.70 3.20
N LEU A 69 3.68 12.98 3.85
CA LEU A 69 3.92 11.73 4.56
C LEU A 69 4.17 10.56 3.59
N LEU A 70 3.37 10.48 2.52
CA LEU A 70 3.45 9.45 1.49
C LEU A 70 3.14 10.09 0.13
N ALA A 71 3.99 9.81 -0.86
CA ALA A 71 3.72 10.14 -2.25
C ALA A 71 3.94 8.90 -3.11
N PHE A 72 2.94 8.53 -3.90
CA PHE A 72 3.00 7.39 -4.81
C PHE A 72 2.38 7.80 -6.15
N LYS A 73 3.13 7.57 -7.24
CA LYS A 73 2.64 7.70 -8.62
C LYS A 73 2.92 6.40 -9.35
N GLY A 74 1.89 5.63 -9.72
CA GLY A 74 2.11 4.28 -10.26
C GLY A 74 0.94 3.64 -11.01
N LYS A 75 1.08 2.36 -11.34
CA LYS A 75 0.06 1.57 -12.06
C LYS A 75 -0.92 0.91 -11.09
N ARG A 76 -2.22 1.00 -11.39
CA ARG A 76 -3.28 0.26 -10.71
C ARG A 76 -3.76 -0.91 -11.57
N TYR A 77 -3.54 -2.12 -11.06
CA TYR A 77 -4.05 -3.34 -11.68
C TYR A 77 -5.51 -3.53 -11.32
N VAL A 78 -6.40 -3.31 -12.28
CA VAL A 78 -7.87 -3.45 -12.11
C VAL A 78 -8.28 -4.92 -11.87
N HIS A 79 -7.50 -5.87 -12.38
CA HIS A 79 -7.77 -7.31 -12.32
C HIS A 79 -6.53 -8.11 -11.90
N GLY A 80 -6.74 -9.38 -11.56
CA GLY A 80 -5.70 -10.30 -11.12
C GLY A 80 -5.50 -10.32 -9.60
N ILE A 81 -4.58 -11.16 -9.13
CA ILE A 81 -4.34 -11.36 -7.70
C ILE A 81 -3.88 -10.05 -7.05
N GLY A 82 -4.55 -9.66 -5.97
CA GLY A 82 -4.27 -8.43 -5.22
C GLY A 82 -4.80 -7.14 -5.85
N SER A 83 -5.58 -7.22 -6.92
CA SER A 83 -6.27 -6.06 -7.52
C SER A 83 -7.19 -5.36 -6.52
N GLU A 84 -8.04 -6.10 -5.81
CA GLU A 84 -8.91 -5.53 -4.77
C GLU A 84 -8.12 -4.79 -3.68
N THR A 85 -7.07 -5.41 -3.13
CA THR A 85 -6.23 -4.79 -2.10
C THR A 85 -5.57 -3.50 -2.59
N ARG A 86 -5.03 -3.49 -3.82
CA ARG A 86 -4.45 -2.29 -4.44
C ARG A 86 -5.51 -1.24 -4.70
N ASN A 87 -6.72 -1.68 -5.06
CA ASN A 87 -7.84 -0.79 -5.32
C ASN A 87 -8.24 -0.03 -4.06
N SER A 88 -8.20 -0.67 -2.88
CA SER A 88 -8.54 -0.05 -1.59
C SER A 88 -7.56 1.04 -1.14
N LEU A 89 -6.32 1.05 -1.66
CA LEU A 89 -5.31 2.03 -1.24
C LEU A 89 -5.66 3.48 -1.62
N TYR A 90 -6.54 3.69 -2.60
CA TYR A 90 -7.00 5.04 -2.95
C TYR A 90 -7.67 5.77 -1.78
N HIS A 91 -8.29 5.06 -0.84
CA HIS A 91 -8.91 5.66 0.34
C HIS A 91 -7.89 6.35 1.27
N LEU A 92 -6.61 6.05 1.10
CA LEU A 92 -5.52 6.72 1.82
C LEU A 92 -5.17 8.07 1.18
N HIS A 93 -5.59 8.32 -0.07
CA HIS A 93 -5.32 9.58 -0.75
C HIS A 93 -6.14 10.72 -0.12
N ASN A 94 -5.46 11.77 0.33
CA ASN A 94 -6.09 12.90 1.00
C ASN A 94 -5.69 14.28 0.45
N GLU A 95 -4.98 14.30 -0.69
CA GLU A 95 -4.49 15.51 -1.39
C GLU A 95 -3.60 16.47 -0.55
N ARG A 96 -3.25 16.11 0.68
CA ARG A 96 -2.49 16.96 1.60
C ARG A 96 -1.11 16.39 1.85
N ASP A 97 -1.04 15.29 2.59
CA ASP A 97 0.20 14.64 2.98
C ASP A 97 0.27 13.18 2.53
N LEU A 98 -0.85 12.57 2.14
CA LEU A 98 -0.92 11.25 1.51
C LEU A 98 -1.41 11.41 0.06
N VAL A 99 -0.46 11.44 -0.87
CA VAL A 99 -0.73 11.61 -2.30
C VAL A 99 -0.53 10.27 -3.02
N LEU A 100 -1.61 9.64 -3.48
CA LEU A 100 -1.57 8.38 -4.22
C LEU A 100 -2.28 8.56 -5.53
N VAL A 101 -1.50 8.71 -6.59
CA VAL A 101 -2.00 8.95 -7.94
C VAL A 101 -1.70 7.74 -8.80
N THR A 102 -2.72 7.17 -9.43
CA THR A 102 -2.56 5.89 -10.15
C THR A 102 -3.14 5.94 -11.54
N THR A 103 -2.55 5.18 -12.48
CA THR A 103 -3.11 4.99 -13.81
C THR A 103 -3.48 3.53 -14.02
N CYS A 104 -4.59 3.28 -14.68
CA CYS A 104 -4.94 1.93 -15.13
C CYS A 104 -4.46 1.62 -16.55
N ILE A 105 -3.79 2.57 -17.22
CA ILE A 105 -3.26 2.41 -18.57
C ILE A 105 -2.00 1.53 -18.50
N HIS A 106 -2.20 0.22 -18.55
CA HIS A 106 -1.09 -0.73 -18.64
C HIS A 106 -1.49 -2.07 -19.27
N GLY A 107 -0.60 -2.64 -20.07
CA GLY A 107 -0.88 -3.88 -20.79
C GLY A 107 -1.81 -3.68 -21.99
N LYS A 108 -2.08 -4.73 -22.75
CA LYS A 108 -2.82 -4.63 -24.01
C LYS A 108 -4.33 -4.54 -23.82
N SER A 109 -4.86 -5.16 -22.76
CA SER A 109 -6.30 -5.30 -22.49
C SER A 109 -6.84 -4.28 -21.48
N TRP A 110 -6.10 -3.19 -21.19
CA TRP A 110 -6.53 -2.23 -20.17
C TRP A 110 -7.87 -1.57 -20.50
N LYS A 111 -8.14 -1.35 -21.79
CA LYS A 111 -9.40 -0.76 -22.26
C LYS A 111 -10.59 -1.69 -21.99
N ASP A 112 -10.39 -2.98 -22.21
CA ASP A 112 -11.43 -4.00 -22.03
C ASP A 112 -11.70 -4.28 -20.54
N LEU A 113 -10.70 -4.04 -19.69
CA LEU A 113 -10.72 -4.33 -18.26
C LEU A 113 -10.83 -3.04 -17.43
N LYS A 114 -11.27 -1.95 -18.06
CA LYS A 114 -11.46 -0.65 -17.44
C LYS A 114 -12.65 -0.70 -16.48
N ASP A 115 -12.48 -0.19 -15.27
CA ASP A 115 -13.59 0.03 -14.33
C ASP A 115 -14.05 1.50 -14.32
N GLU A 116 -15.03 1.80 -13.49
CA GLU A 116 -15.66 3.13 -13.41
C GLU A 116 -14.69 4.23 -12.94
N ARG A 117 -13.66 3.90 -12.15
CA ARG A 117 -12.71 4.89 -11.60
C ARG A 117 -11.53 5.20 -12.52
N CYS A 118 -11.28 4.36 -13.52
CA CYS A 118 -10.14 4.52 -14.42
C CYS A 118 -10.01 5.92 -15.07
N ASP A 119 -11.12 6.58 -15.42
CA ASP A 119 -11.05 7.90 -16.05
C ASP A 119 -10.55 8.97 -15.08
N GLU A 120 -11.06 8.96 -13.86
CA GLU A 120 -10.64 9.87 -12.78
C GLU A 120 -9.18 9.61 -12.38
N ASP A 121 -8.84 8.33 -12.17
CA ASP A 121 -7.47 7.88 -11.89
C ASP A 121 -6.48 8.44 -12.94
N ASN A 122 -6.81 8.30 -14.24
CA ASN A 122 -5.94 8.77 -15.31
C ASN A 122 -5.87 10.31 -15.40
N ALA A 123 -6.99 11.00 -15.21
CA ALA A 123 -7.02 12.46 -15.22
C ALA A 123 -6.14 13.05 -14.09
N GLU A 124 -6.22 12.48 -12.89
CA GLU A 124 -5.38 12.90 -11.76
C GLU A 124 -3.91 12.48 -11.98
N TYR A 125 -3.65 11.36 -12.66
CA TYR A 125 -2.30 10.92 -13.04
C TYR A 125 -1.58 11.87 -14.00
N ASP A 126 -2.30 12.52 -14.89
CA ASP A 126 -1.74 13.43 -15.89
C ASP A 126 -1.58 14.88 -15.38
N ARG A 127 -2.15 15.19 -14.21
CA ARG A 127 -2.02 16.48 -13.53
C ARG A 127 -0.61 16.71 -12.98
#